data_AF-A0A927UN06-F1
#
_entry.id   AF-A0A927UN06-F1
#
_cell.length_a   1.000
_cell.length_b   1.000
_cell.length_c   1.000
_cell.angle_alpha   90.00
_cell.angle_beta   90.00
_cell.angle_gamma   90.00
#
_symmetry.space_group_name_H-M   'P 1'
#
loop_
_entity.id
_entity.type
_entity.pdbx_description
1 polymer ?
#
loop_
_entity_poly.entity_id
_entity_poly.type
_entity_poly.pdbx_seq_one_letter_code
_entity_poly.pdbx_strand_id
1 'polypeptide(L)' 'MYCNMCGKEIADDSRFCNICGAKVITLEAKVTNEPDVEENKMSVAKQALLIAGATIVGLILAGGILLFTISLISYL' A
#
# COMPACT_ATOMS: atom_id res chain seq x y z
N MET A 1 14.73 -19.81 24.23
CA MET A 1 13.78 -18.74 24.67
C MET A 1 12.37 -19.01 24.16
N TYR A 2 11.37 -18.22 24.57
CA TYR A 2 9.99 -18.33 24.05
C TYR A 2 9.61 -17.15 23.16
N CYS A 3 8.89 -17.42 22.07
CA CYS A 3 8.37 -16.40 21.17
C CYS A 3 7.33 -15.51 21.89
N ASN A 4 7.52 -14.20 21.89
CA ASN A 4 6.58 -13.22 22.45
C ASN A 4 5.24 -13.14 21.70
N MET A 5 5.17 -13.63 20.45
CA MET A 5 3.94 -13.58 19.65
C MET A 5 3.08 -14.84 19.77
N CYS A 6 3.70 -16.02 19.95
CA CYS A 6 2.95 -17.29 19.94
C CYS A 6 3.26 -18.23 21.13
N GLY A 7 4.17 -17.85 22.01
CA GLY A 7 4.50 -18.60 23.23
C GLY A 7 5.27 -19.90 23.03
N LYS A 8 5.65 -20.25 21.80
CA LYS A 8 6.43 -21.47 21.52
C LYS A 8 7.90 -21.27 21.77
N GLU A 9 8.56 -22.35 22.16
CA GLU A 9 10.00 -22.40 22.35
C GLU A 9 10.71 -22.24 21.00
N ILE A 10 11.76 -21.42 21.00
CA ILE A 10 12.61 -21.10 19.86
C ILE A 10 14.07 -21.03 20.31
N ALA A 11 15.00 -21.27 19.39
CA ALA A 11 16.44 -21.19 19.69
C ALA A 11 16.85 -19.74 19.97
N ASP A 12 17.78 -19.54 20.91
CA ASP A 12 18.16 -18.21 21.43
C ASP A 12 18.82 -17.29 20.38
N ASP A 13 19.39 -17.88 19.32
CA ASP A 13 20.00 -17.21 18.18
C ASP A 13 19.04 -16.98 17.00
N SER A 14 17.79 -17.44 17.12
CA SER A 14 16.80 -17.32 16.06
C SER A 14 16.41 -15.88 15.82
N ARG A 15 16.56 -15.40 14.57
CA ARG A 15 16.10 -14.07 14.13
C ARG A 15 14.60 -14.02 13.89
N PHE A 16 13.98 -15.18 13.64
CA PHE A 16 12.55 -15.34 13.38
C PHE A 16 12.04 -16.61 14.04
N CYS A 17 10.77 -16.60 14.48
CA CYS A 17 10.10 -17.78 14.98
C CYS A 17 9.80 -18.73 13.80
N ASN A 18 10.39 -19.92 13.82
CA ASN A 18 10.15 -20.98 12.82
C ASN A 18 8.72 -21.53 12.84
N ILE A 19 7.91 -21.18 13.85
CA ILE A 19 6.54 -21.67 13.96
C ILE A 19 5.50 -20.65 13.49
N CYS A 20 5.65 -19.36 13.83
CA CYS A 20 4.68 -18.31 13.45
C CYS A 20 5.22 -17.24 12.50
N GLY A 21 6.53 -17.22 12.24
CA GLY A 21 7.18 -16.24 11.37
C GLY A 21 7.48 -14.89 12.01
N ALA A 22 7.14 -14.67 13.28
CA ALA A 22 7.42 -13.40 13.96
C ALA A 22 8.93 -13.15 14.10
N LYS A 23 9.38 -11.92 13.86
CA LYS A 23 10.77 -11.49 14.09
C LYS A 23 11.06 -11.49 15.60
N VAL A 24 12.19 -12.06 15.98
CA VAL A 24 12.65 -12.10 17.36
C VAL A 24 13.57 -10.89 17.57
N ILE A 25 13.25 -10.08 18.58
CA ILE A 25 14.02 -8.89 18.93
C ILE A 25 15.00 -9.28 20.03
N THR A 26 16.28 -9.48 19.69
CA THR A 26 17.35 -9.68 20.68
C THR A 26 17.92 -8.33 21.12
N LEU A 27 18.18 -8.19 22.42
CA LEU A 27 18.60 -6.93 23.04
C LEU A 27 19.97 -6.43 22.54
N GLU A 28 20.79 -7.30 21.95
CA GLU A 28 22.10 -6.98 21.39
C GLU A 28 22.02 -6.28 20.01
N ALA A 29 20.87 -6.33 19.34
CA ALA A 29 20.64 -5.66 18.06
C ALA A 29 20.17 -4.19 18.19
N LYS A 30 20.17 -3.62 19.41
CA LYS A 30 19.70 -2.24 19.68
C LYS A 30 20.84 -1.25 19.93
N VAL A 31 21.98 -1.38 19.24
CA VAL A 31 22.97 -0.31 19.14
C VAL A 31 23.56 -0.32 17.74
N THR A 32 22.91 0.37 16.81
CA THR A 32 23.47 1.47 15.99
C THR A 32 22.35 2.00 15.07
N ASN A 33 21.86 3.20 15.41
CA ASN A 33 21.18 4.24 14.61
C ASN A 33 19.87 3.93 13.86
N GLU A 34 18.78 4.48 14.43
CA GLU A 34 17.58 5.06 13.79
C GLU A 34 16.63 4.16 12.96
N PRO A 35 15.33 4.49 12.94
CA PRO A 35 14.27 3.49 12.85
C PRO A 35 14.01 3.05 11.41
N ASP A 36 14.31 1.79 11.08
CA ASP A 36 13.64 1.06 10.00
C ASP A 36 12.25 0.61 10.46
N VAL A 37 11.44 1.58 10.91
CA VAL A 37 10.05 1.59 10.45
C VAL A 37 10.11 2.16 9.05
N GLU A 38 10.62 1.37 8.09
CA GLU A 38 10.11 1.48 6.73
C GLU A 38 8.72 0.86 6.76
N GLU A 39 7.80 1.69 7.23
CA GLU A 39 6.45 1.76 6.70
C GLU A 39 6.56 1.51 5.19
N ASN A 40 6.01 0.40 4.73
CA ASN A 40 5.77 0.17 3.32
C ASN A 40 4.78 1.23 2.83
N LYS A 41 5.29 2.43 2.58
CA LYS A 41 4.69 3.50 1.78
C LYS A 41 5.16 3.34 0.34
N MET A 42 5.09 2.13 -0.20
CA MET A 42 5.03 2.02 -1.65
C MET A 42 3.60 2.38 -2.09
N SER A 43 3.47 3.62 -2.59
CA SER A 43 2.61 4.02 -3.72
C SER A 43 1.57 5.13 -3.53
N VAL A 44 1.59 5.95 -2.48
CA VAL A 44 0.63 7.09 -2.39
C VAL A 44 0.95 8.21 -3.41
N ALA A 45 2.18 8.30 -3.92
CA ALA A 45 2.55 9.25 -4.97
C ALA A 45 2.16 8.82 -6.40
N LYS A 46 2.09 7.50 -6.67
CA LYS A 46 1.68 6.97 -7.98
C LYS A 46 0.15 6.83 -8.10
N GLN A 47 -0.55 6.68 -6.99
CA GLN A 47 -2.02 6.52 -6.95
C GLN A 47 -2.78 7.85 -7.08
N ALA A 48 -2.24 8.98 -6.63
CA ALA A 48 -2.87 10.30 -6.80
C ALA A 48 -2.98 10.73 -8.28
N LEU A 49 -1.99 10.36 -9.11
CA LEU A 49 -1.93 10.74 -10.52
C LEU A 49 -2.98 10.02 -11.38
N LEU A 50 -3.32 8.76 -11.07
CA LEU A 50 -4.29 7.99 -11.86
C LEU A 50 -5.74 8.34 -11.53
N ILE A 51 -6.05 8.68 -10.28
CA ILE A 51 -7.40 9.07 -9.86
C ILE A 51 -7.78 10.43 -10.47
N ALA A 52 -6.84 11.37 -10.55
CA ALA A 52 -7.05 12.66 -11.21
C ALA A 52 -7.24 12.53 -12.74
N GLY A 53 -6.52 11.60 -13.38
CA GLY A 53 -6.67 11.37 -14.83
C GLY A 53 -8.01 10.74 -15.21
N ALA A 54 -8.49 9.75 -14.44
CA ALA A 54 -9.71 9.03 -14.77
C ALA A 54 -10.98 9.89 -14.66
N THR A 55 -11.05 10.80 -13.67
CA THR A 55 -12.20 11.70 -13.50
C THR A 55 -12.30 12.73 -14.62
N ILE A 56 -11.18 13.32 -15.04
CA ILE A 56 -11.13 14.27 -16.15
C ILE A 56 -11.53 13.60 -17.47
N VAL A 57 -10.99 12.41 -17.75
CA VAL A 57 -11.33 11.66 -18.97
C VAL A 57 -12.81 11.26 -18.98
N GLY A 58 -13.35 10.80 -17.84
CA GLY A 58 -14.77 10.47 -17.72
C GLY A 58 -15.69 11.66 -17.98
N LEU A 59 -15.38 12.85 -17.45
CA LEU A 59 -16.17 14.06 -17.66
C LEU A 59 -16.12 14.56 -19.11
N ILE A 60 -14.97 14.49 -19.76
CA ILE A 60 -14.82 14.89 -21.18
C ILE A 60 -15.64 13.96 -22.08
N LEU A 61 -15.58 12.65 -21.86
CA LEU A 61 -16.35 11.68 -22.64
C LEU A 61 -17.84 11.84 -22.40
N ALA A 62 -18.29 11.93 -21.15
CA ALA A 62 -19.70 12.12 -20.82
C ALA A 62 -20.26 13.44 -21.38
N GLY A 63 -19.51 14.54 -21.22
CA GLY A 63 -19.88 15.85 -21.76
C GLY A 63 -19.90 15.87 -23.28
N GLY A 64 -18.89 15.28 -23.93
CA GLY A 64 -18.83 15.18 -25.39
C GLY A 64 -19.98 14.36 -25.98
N ILE A 65 -20.30 13.22 -25.36
CA ILE A 65 -21.43 12.37 -25.76
C ILE A 65 -22.76 13.13 -25.59
N LEU A 66 -22.96 13.85 -24.49
CA LEU A 66 -24.15 14.68 -24.26
C LEU A 66 -24.30 15.79 -25.29
N LEU A 67 -23.22 16.51 -25.60
CA LEU A 67 -23.26 17.58 -26.60
C LEU A 67 -23.52 17.03 -28.00
N PHE A 68 -22.94 15.88 -28.34
CA PHE A 68 -23.15 15.23 -29.62
C PHE A 68 -24.60 14.78 -29.81
N THR A 69 -25.23 14.18 -28.79
CA THR A 69 -26.63 13.78 -28.88
C THR A 69 -27.57 14.98 -28.99
N ILE A 70 -27.34 16.06 -28.23
CA ILE A 70 -28.12 17.30 -28.34
C ILE A 70 -27.99 17.90 -29.74
N SER A 71 -26.78 17.90 -30.29
CA SER A 71 -26.52 18.42 -31.63
C SER A 71 -27.19 17.56 -32.70
N LEU A 72 -27.18 16.23 -32.54
CA LEU A 72 -27.86 15.30 -33.45
C LEU A 72 -29.39 15.46 -33.40
N ILE A 73 -29.96 15.64 -32.21
CA ILE A 73 -31.40 15.91 -32.02
C ILE A 73 -31.80 17.25 -32.65
N SER A 74 -30.92 18.25 -32.58
CA SER A 74 -31.18 19.57 -33.19
C SER A 74 -31.04 19.56 -34.72
N TYR A 75 -30.34 18.56 -35.27
CA TYR A 75 -30.08 18.42 -36.70
C TYR A 75 -31.10 17.52 -37.41
N LEU A 76 -31.86 16.71 -36.65
CA LEU A 76 -32.91 15.83 -37.14
C LEU A 76 -34.26 16.55 -37.19
#